data_AF-G9AC54-F1
#
_entry.id   AF-G9AC54-F1
#
_cell.length_a   1.000
_cell.length_b   1.000
_cell.length_c   1.000
_cell.angle_alpha   90.00
_cell.angle_beta   90.00
_cell.angle_gamma   90.00
#
_symmetry.space_group_name_H-M   'P 1'
#
loop_
_entity.id
_entity.type
_entity.pdbx_description
1 polymer ?
#
loop_
_entity_poly.entity_id
_entity_poly.type
_entity_poly.pdbx_seq_one_letter_code
_entity_poly.pdbx_strand_id
1 'polypeptide(L)'
;MEDIAHIIAQGQENTARANLTFIEKSLFAKKLSNSGMTKDTIRSALTVDDTLLSRMLAVVENVPDPVLDAVGSAKGVGRDRWEELKKLVLIPSKAAIAIEFVSGEEFRHSTPENRFDVLLNHLKKGKKPKQQASKAAERAWALADNTVSVSTKDTGKAFTMALKSKDASSFGTYVSEQLERLYREFRQTENDQTGD
;
A
#
# COMPACT_ATOMS: atom_id res chain seq x y z
N MET A 1 29.67 -30.39 6.98
CA MET A 1 30.00 -29.34 7.96
C MET A 1 31.03 -28.33 7.42
N GLU A 2 31.91 -28.72 6.48
CA GLU A 2 32.92 -27.81 5.88
C GLU A 2 32.33 -26.68 4.99
N ASP A 3 31.23 -26.92 4.27
CA ASP A 3 30.59 -25.88 3.43
C ASP A 3 30.08 -24.66 4.22
N ILE A 4 29.60 -24.90 5.45
CA ILE A 4 28.98 -23.86 6.27
C ILE A 4 30.06 -22.92 6.85
N ALA A 5 31.18 -23.48 7.30
CA ALA A 5 32.33 -22.70 7.74
C ALA A 5 32.95 -21.90 6.59
N HIS A 6 32.97 -22.45 5.38
CA HIS A 6 33.41 -21.74 4.18
C HIS A 6 32.48 -20.56 3.82
N ILE A 7 31.16 -20.76 3.88
CA ILE A 7 30.17 -19.69 3.66
C ILE A 7 30.25 -18.60 4.73
N ILE A 8 30.51 -18.95 6.00
CA ILE A 8 30.75 -17.96 7.06
C ILE A 8 32.04 -17.18 6.77
N ALA A 9 33.14 -17.85 6.46
CA ALA A 9 34.42 -17.21 6.19
C ALA A 9 34.32 -16.26 4.97
N GLN A 10 33.68 -16.71 3.89
CA GLN A 10 33.44 -15.90 2.69
C GLN A 10 32.42 -14.78 2.95
N GLY A 11 31.43 -15.03 3.81
CA GLY A 11 30.47 -14.03 4.28
C GLY A 11 31.12 -12.94 5.14
N GLN A 12 32.04 -13.32 6.03
CA GLN A 12 32.84 -12.40 6.84
C GLN A 12 33.81 -11.61 5.96
N GLU A 13 34.47 -12.27 4.99
CA GLU A 13 35.38 -11.62 4.04
C GLU A 13 34.63 -10.63 3.12
N ASN A 14 33.41 -10.97 2.69
CA ASN A 14 32.57 -10.08 1.87
C ASN A 14 31.88 -8.97 2.70
N THR A 15 31.45 -9.23 3.93
CA THR A 15 30.80 -8.21 4.77
C THR A 15 31.80 -7.19 5.31
N ALA A 16 33.06 -7.61 5.54
CA ALA A 16 34.14 -6.72 5.95
C ALA A 16 34.75 -5.92 4.78
N ARG A 17 34.75 -6.48 3.56
CA ARG A 17 35.30 -5.80 2.36
C ARG A 17 34.26 -5.00 1.56
N ALA A 18 33.02 -5.46 1.49
CA ALA A 18 31.94 -4.76 0.83
C ALA A 18 31.19 -3.92 1.88
N ASN A 19 31.09 -2.61 1.64
CA ASN A 19 30.20 -1.73 2.39
C ASN A 19 28.73 -2.09 2.09
N LEU A 20 28.30 -3.28 2.51
CA LEU A 20 26.94 -3.78 2.32
C LEU A 20 25.98 -2.82 2.99
N THR A 21 24.94 -2.48 2.26
CA THR A 21 23.83 -1.67 2.74
C THR A 21 23.09 -2.39 3.86
N PHE A 22 22.30 -1.64 4.63
CA PHE A 22 21.51 -2.21 5.71
C PHE A 22 20.64 -3.38 5.23
N ILE A 23 20.00 -3.23 4.07
CA ILE A 23 19.09 -4.26 3.55
C ILE A 23 19.83 -5.50 3.05
N GLU A 24 21.00 -5.34 2.42
CA GLU A 24 21.83 -6.47 1.99
C GLU A 24 22.32 -7.29 3.19
N LYS A 25 22.80 -6.62 4.26
CA LYS A 25 23.16 -7.32 5.51
C LYS A 25 21.95 -8.04 6.13
N SER A 26 20.77 -7.43 6.03
CA SER A 26 19.53 -8.01 6.58
C SER A 26 19.10 -9.25 5.79
N LEU A 27 19.18 -9.21 4.47
CA LEU A 27 18.91 -10.35 3.59
C LEU A 27 19.92 -11.48 3.81
N PHE A 28 21.19 -11.15 4.02
CA PHE A 28 22.21 -12.13 4.38
C PHE A 28 21.91 -12.78 5.75
N ALA A 29 21.49 -12.00 6.74
CA ALA A 29 21.04 -12.51 8.03
C ALA A 29 19.87 -13.51 7.88
N LYS A 30 18.85 -13.17 7.09
CA LYS A 30 17.70 -14.06 6.78
C LYS A 30 18.18 -15.35 6.11
N LYS A 31 19.11 -15.26 5.16
CA LYS A 31 19.69 -16.44 4.49
C LYS A 31 20.42 -17.36 5.46
N LEU A 32 21.26 -16.81 6.35
CA LEU A 32 21.94 -17.61 7.36
C LEU A 32 20.95 -18.24 8.36
N SER A 33 19.94 -17.48 8.79
CA SER A 33 18.87 -17.98 9.67
C SER A 33 18.12 -19.15 9.02
N ASN A 34 17.74 -19.02 7.75
CA ASN A 34 17.05 -20.07 7.00
C ASN A 34 17.92 -21.31 6.76
N SER A 35 19.25 -21.18 6.82
CA SER A 35 20.18 -22.33 6.74
C SER A 35 20.37 -23.06 8.08
N GLY A 36 19.65 -22.66 9.13
CA GLY A 36 19.70 -23.31 10.45
C GLY A 36 20.81 -22.80 11.37
N MET A 37 21.43 -21.66 11.05
CA MET A 37 22.47 -21.06 11.89
C MET A 37 21.89 -20.48 13.18
N THR A 38 22.65 -20.56 14.27
CA THR A 38 22.25 -19.93 15.53
C THR A 38 22.34 -18.41 15.46
N LYS A 39 21.51 -17.73 16.25
CA LYS A 39 21.49 -16.25 16.33
C LYS A 39 22.87 -15.69 16.71
N ASP A 40 23.61 -16.36 17.58
CA ASP A 40 24.96 -15.95 18.00
C ASP A 40 25.98 -16.08 16.85
N THR A 41 25.92 -17.15 16.06
CA THR A 41 26.75 -17.31 14.86
C THR A 41 26.50 -16.21 13.84
N ILE A 42 25.22 -15.88 13.58
CA ILE A 42 24.85 -14.82 12.63
C ILE A 42 25.34 -13.46 13.12
N ARG A 43 25.16 -13.19 14.42
CA ARG A 43 25.62 -11.96 15.07
C ARG A 43 27.13 -11.77 14.90
N SER A 44 27.90 -12.83 15.16
CA SER A 44 29.36 -12.84 14.99
C SER A 44 29.77 -12.70 13.52
N ALA A 45 29.07 -13.36 12.59
CA ALA A 45 29.36 -13.27 11.16
C ALA A 45 29.15 -11.87 10.59
N LEU A 46 28.15 -11.14 11.10
CA LEU A 46 27.80 -9.79 10.65
C LEU A 46 28.44 -8.66 11.47
N THR A 47 29.11 -8.99 12.59
CA THR A 47 29.67 -8.03 13.55
C THR A 47 28.62 -7.00 14.02
N VAL A 48 27.45 -7.48 14.40
CA VAL A 48 26.32 -6.67 14.90
C VAL A 48 25.97 -7.03 16.35
N ASP A 49 25.13 -6.25 17.01
CA ASP A 49 24.55 -6.64 18.30
C ASP A 49 23.21 -7.39 18.13
N ASP A 50 22.68 -7.95 19.23
CA ASP A 50 21.42 -8.70 19.21
C ASP A 50 20.20 -7.87 18.82
N THR A 51 20.19 -6.60 19.23
CA THR A 51 19.09 -5.68 18.96
C THR A 51 19.04 -5.34 17.47
N LEU A 52 20.20 -5.05 16.88
CA LEU A 52 20.35 -4.75 15.47
C LEU A 52 19.99 -5.96 14.62
N LEU A 53 20.49 -7.15 14.96
CA LEU A 53 20.14 -8.38 14.24
C LEU A 53 18.63 -8.65 14.26
N SER A 54 17.99 -8.50 15.42
CA SER A 54 16.54 -8.69 15.56
C SER A 54 15.76 -7.70 14.69
N ARG A 55 16.19 -6.44 14.62
CA ARG A 55 15.57 -5.42 13.75
C ARG A 55 15.78 -5.70 12.26
N MET A 56 16.99 -6.12 11.88
CA MET A 56 17.32 -6.50 10.51
C MET A 56 16.41 -7.62 10.02
N LEU A 57 16.30 -8.71 10.80
CA LEU A 57 15.39 -9.83 10.49
C LEU A 57 13.94 -9.38 10.39
N ALA A 58 13.46 -8.58 11.37
CA ALA A 58 12.10 -8.09 11.36
C ALA A 58 11.77 -7.27 10.08
N VAL A 59 12.71 -6.51 9.52
CA VAL A 59 12.49 -5.79 8.26
C VAL A 59 12.28 -6.77 7.09
N VAL A 60 13.20 -7.71 6.89
CA VAL A 60 13.16 -8.63 5.73
C VAL A 60 12.14 -9.76 5.85
N GLU A 61 11.57 -9.96 7.05
CA GLU A 61 10.45 -10.88 7.28
C GLU A 61 9.08 -10.24 7.02
N ASN A 62 8.96 -8.92 7.19
CA ASN A 62 7.67 -8.21 7.11
C ASN A 62 7.52 -7.38 5.83
N VAL A 63 8.61 -6.95 5.20
CA VAL A 63 8.55 -6.29 3.89
C VAL A 63 8.39 -7.35 2.80
N PRO A 64 7.39 -7.24 1.90
CA PRO A 64 7.19 -8.23 0.84
C PRO A 64 8.41 -8.38 -0.06
N ASP A 65 8.77 -9.61 -0.43
CA ASP A 65 9.94 -9.89 -1.28
C ASP A 65 9.91 -9.10 -2.62
N PRO A 66 8.77 -8.94 -3.33
CA PRO A 66 8.73 -8.12 -4.54
C PRO A 66 9.14 -6.64 -4.32
N VAL A 67 8.88 -6.11 -3.12
CA VAL A 67 9.26 -4.75 -2.74
C VAL A 67 10.77 -4.69 -2.45
N LEU A 68 11.31 -5.68 -1.74
CA LEU A 68 12.74 -5.79 -1.45
C LEU A 68 13.55 -5.88 -2.75
N ASP A 69 13.12 -6.75 -3.67
CA ASP A 69 13.77 -6.97 -4.96
C ASP A 69 13.74 -5.72 -5.85
N ALA A 70 12.59 -5.05 -5.92
CA ALA A 70 12.42 -3.88 -6.78
C ALA A 70 13.22 -2.66 -6.28
N VAL A 71 13.28 -2.46 -4.96
CA VAL A 71 14.07 -1.40 -4.32
C VAL A 71 15.57 -1.68 -4.44
N GLY A 72 15.99 -2.94 -4.31
CA GLY A 72 17.39 -3.35 -4.39
C GLY A 72 18.22 -2.86 -3.20
N SER A 73 19.50 -2.55 -3.43
CA SER A 73 20.46 -2.25 -2.34
C SER A 73 20.10 -1.00 -1.53
N ALA A 74 19.37 -0.03 -2.09
CA ALA A 74 19.00 1.21 -1.41
C ALA A 74 20.19 1.91 -0.71
N LYS A 75 21.24 2.25 -1.48
CA LYS A 75 22.45 2.88 -0.94
C LYS A 75 22.11 4.18 -0.21
N GLY A 76 22.67 4.36 0.99
CA GLY A 76 22.37 5.53 1.85
C GLY A 76 21.09 5.42 2.68
N VAL A 77 20.28 4.37 2.50
CA VAL A 77 19.07 4.15 3.31
C VAL A 77 19.43 3.35 4.56
N GLY A 78 19.38 4.03 5.70
CA GLY A 78 19.65 3.45 7.00
C GLY A 78 18.47 2.70 7.62
N ARG A 79 18.75 2.08 8.79
CA ARG A 79 17.80 1.28 9.59
C ARG A 79 16.46 1.96 9.83
N ASP A 80 16.46 3.22 10.28
CA ASP A 80 15.24 3.86 10.76
C ASP A 80 14.21 4.09 9.64
N ARG A 81 14.69 4.31 8.40
CA ARG A 81 13.84 4.41 7.22
C ARG A 81 13.23 3.06 6.83
N TRP A 82 14.02 1.97 6.90
CA TRP A 82 13.52 0.62 6.67
C TRP A 82 12.50 0.18 7.74
N GLU A 83 12.71 0.57 8.99
CA GLU A 83 11.75 0.39 10.07
C GLU A 83 10.44 1.15 9.81
N GLU A 84 10.52 2.35 9.24
CA GLU A 84 9.35 3.10 8.83
C GLU A 84 8.57 2.43 7.69
N LEU A 85 9.27 1.96 6.65
CA LEU A 85 8.65 1.20 5.57
C LEU A 85 7.96 -0.07 6.11
N LYS A 86 8.65 -0.83 6.96
CA LYS A 86 8.11 -2.01 7.65
C LYS A 86 6.80 -1.69 8.34
N LYS A 87 6.76 -0.63 9.15
CA LYS A 87 5.54 -0.22 9.88
C LYS A 87 4.36 0.07 8.94
N LEU A 88 4.61 0.64 7.77
CA LEU A 88 3.56 0.90 6.79
C LEU A 88 3.03 -0.39 6.15
N VAL A 89 3.92 -1.31 5.74
CA VAL A 89 3.51 -2.56 5.06
C VAL A 89 2.94 -3.60 6.02
N LEU A 90 3.10 -3.45 7.34
CA LEU A 90 2.32 -4.24 8.32
C LEU A 90 0.81 -4.04 8.16
N ILE A 91 0.36 -2.96 7.51
CA ILE A 91 -1.03 -2.75 7.12
C ILE A 91 -1.26 -3.46 5.77
N PRO A 92 -2.11 -4.51 5.69
CA PRO A 92 -2.24 -5.33 4.47
C PRO A 92 -2.60 -4.55 3.20
N SER A 93 -3.44 -3.52 3.34
CA SER A 93 -3.80 -2.65 2.20
C SER A 93 -2.63 -1.82 1.70
N LYS A 94 -1.72 -1.38 2.58
CA LYS A 94 -0.49 -0.67 2.21
C LYS A 94 0.54 -1.62 1.61
N ALA A 95 0.64 -2.86 2.08
CA ALA A 95 1.47 -3.88 1.45
C ALA A 95 1.04 -4.16 0.01
N ALA A 96 -0.26 -4.34 -0.22
CA ALA A 96 -0.80 -4.52 -1.57
C ALA A 96 -0.49 -3.33 -2.49
N ILE A 97 -0.68 -2.10 -2.00
CA ILE A 97 -0.32 -0.87 -2.73
C ILE A 97 1.19 -0.82 -3.02
N ALA A 98 2.04 -1.21 -2.06
CA ALA A 98 3.48 -1.25 -2.25
C ALA A 98 3.87 -2.20 -3.40
N ILE A 99 3.31 -3.41 -3.40
CA ILE A 99 3.56 -4.44 -4.43
C ILE A 99 3.10 -3.96 -5.80
N GLU A 100 1.89 -3.38 -5.88
CA GLU A 100 1.36 -2.83 -7.12
C GLU A 100 2.24 -1.67 -7.64
N PHE A 101 2.61 -0.75 -6.75
CA PHE A 101 3.40 0.43 -7.10
C PHE A 101 4.80 0.06 -7.63
N VAL A 102 5.51 -0.85 -6.97
CA VAL A 102 6.85 -1.28 -7.44
C VAL A 102 6.81 -2.04 -8.76
N SER A 103 5.65 -2.60 -9.12
CA SER A 103 5.41 -3.26 -10.40
C SER A 103 5.08 -2.28 -11.52
N GLY A 104 4.70 -1.04 -11.19
CA GLY A 104 4.27 -0.01 -12.13
C GLY A 104 5.41 0.67 -12.88
N GLU A 105 5.09 1.30 -14.02
CA GLU A 105 6.06 2.02 -14.85
C GLU A 105 6.69 3.21 -14.13
N GLU A 106 5.94 3.95 -13.31
CA GLU A 106 6.46 5.10 -12.56
C GLU A 106 7.67 4.70 -11.70
N PHE A 107 7.58 3.56 -11.01
CA PHE A 107 8.67 3.06 -10.18
C PHE A 107 9.84 2.56 -11.03
N ARG A 108 9.57 1.86 -12.14
CA ARG A 108 10.62 1.34 -13.04
C ARG A 108 11.46 2.44 -13.67
N HIS A 109 10.86 3.59 -13.98
CA HIS A 109 11.56 4.76 -14.51
C HIS A 109 12.30 5.59 -13.45
N SER A 110 12.11 5.30 -12.15
CA SER A 110 12.83 5.98 -11.08
C SER A 110 14.29 5.50 -11.00
N THR A 111 15.19 6.42 -10.67
CA THR A 111 16.62 6.09 -10.52
C THR A 111 16.84 5.20 -9.28
N PRO A 112 17.81 4.27 -9.32
CA PRO A 112 18.06 3.33 -8.22
C PRO A 112 18.21 4.01 -6.84
N GLU A 113 18.81 5.19 -6.79
CA GLU A 113 19.06 5.97 -5.57
C GLU A 113 17.75 6.52 -4.98
N ASN A 114 16.75 6.77 -5.81
CA ASN A 114 15.49 7.39 -5.42
C ASN A 114 14.34 6.40 -5.20
N ARG A 115 14.50 5.13 -5.62
CA ARG A 115 13.46 4.10 -5.53
C ARG A 115 12.85 3.98 -4.14
N PHE A 116 13.69 3.94 -3.11
CA PHE A 116 13.23 3.83 -1.73
C PHE A 116 12.36 5.03 -1.33
N ASP A 117 12.80 6.24 -1.67
CA ASP A 117 12.13 7.49 -1.31
C ASP A 117 10.81 7.66 -2.05
N VAL A 118 10.79 7.30 -3.34
CA VAL A 118 9.59 7.32 -4.18
C VAL A 118 8.54 6.35 -3.62
N LEU A 119 8.92 5.13 -3.27
CA LEU A 119 8.04 4.15 -2.62
C LEU A 119 7.53 4.65 -1.27
N LEU A 120 8.43 5.07 -0.39
CA LEU A 120 8.06 5.49 0.96
C LEU A 120 7.12 6.70 0.91
N ASN A 121 7.39 7.67 0.03
CA ASN A 121 6.51 8.81 -0.18
C ASN A 121 5.17 8.41 -0.79
N HIS A 122 5.13 7.46 -1.72
CA HIS A 122 3.88 6.93 -2.26
C HIS A 122 3.02 6.32 -1.15
N LEU A 123 3.61 5.52 -0.26
CA LEU A 123 2.90 4.92 0.87
C LEU A 123 2.49 5.94 1.94
N LYS A 124 3.29 6.99 2.17
CA LYS A 124 2.95 8.08 3.11
C LYS A 124 1.91 9.06 2.59
N LYS A 125 1.89 9.31 1.27
CA LYS A 125 0.86 10.10 0.58
C LYS A 125 -0.45 9.33 0.63
N GLY A 126 -1.09 9.32 1.80
CA GLY A 126 -2.42 8.77 1.98
C GLY A 126 -3.41 9.52 1.10
N LYS A 127 -3.62 9.04 -0.12
CA LYS A 127 -4.91 9.21 -0.78
C LYS A 127 -5.75 8.00 -0.39
N LYS A 128 -6.93 8.30 0.15
CA LYS A 128 -8.08 7.40 0.34
C LYS A 128 -8.07 6.30 -0.72
N PRO A 129 -8.44 5.06 -0.37
CA PRO A 129 -8.41 3.94 -1.30
C PRO A 129 -9.09 4.38 -2.59
N LYS A 130 -8.29 4.57 -3.64
CA LYS A 130 -8.81 4.68 -4.99
C LYS A 130 -9.13 3.25 -5.35
N GLN A 131 -10.29 2.78 -4.87
CA GLN A 131 -10.95 1.66 -5.48
C GLN A 131 -11.05 2.02 -6.95
N GLN A 132 -10.25 1.34 -7.75
CA GLN A 132 -10.42 1.21 -9.17
C GLN A 132 -11.68 0.37 -9.38
N ALA A 133 -12.83 0.90 -8.98
CA ALA A 133 -14.11 0.47 -9.48
C ALA A 133 -14.25 1.14 -10.84
N SER A 134 -14.31 0.31 -11.87
CA SER A 134 -14.85 0.60 -13.19
C SER A 134 -15.76 1.84 -13.21
N LYS A 135 -15.53 2.75 -14.17
CA LYS A 135 -16.33 3.95 -14.47
C LYS A 135 -17.83 3.77 -14.11
N ALA A 136 -18.17 4.06 -12.86
CA ALA A 136 -19.51 4.43 -12.47
C ALA A 136 -19.69 5.85 -13.00
N ALA A 137 -20.74 6.12 -13.76
CA ALA A 137 -21.03 7.47 -14.22
C ALA A 137 -21.32 8.34 -12.98
N GLU A 138 -20.31 9.05 -12.50
CA GLU A 138 -20.44 9.97 -11.38
C GLU A 138 -20.96 11.30 -11.92
N ARG A 139 -22.18 11.68 -11.55
CA ARG A 139 -22.75 13.00 -11.85
C ARG A 139 -22.80 13.81 -10.57
N ALA A 140 -22.22 15.00 -10.58
CA ALA A 140 -22.25 15.95 -9.47
C ALA A 140 -22.80 17.30 -9.93
N TRP A 141 -23.73 17.86 -9.16
CA TRP A 141 -24.28 19.20 -9.39
C TRP A 141 -24.71 19.86 -8.08
N ALA A 142 -25.06 21.14 -8.14
CA ALA A 142 -25.52 21.94 -7.01
C ALA A 142 -26.97 22.38 -7.23
N LEU A 143 -27.73 22.48 -6.13
CA LEU A 143 -29.09 23.02 -6.09
C LEU A 143 -29.08 24.35 -5.32
N ALA A 144 -30.04 25.23 -5.65
CA ALA A 144 -30.32 26.49 -4.97
C ALA A 144 -29.06 27.26 -4.53
N ASP A 145 -28.27 27.71 -5.50
CA ASP A 145 -27.04 28.49 -5.28
C ASP A 145 -26.03 27.82 -4.33
N ASN A 146 -25.82 26.51 -4.51
CA ASN A 146 -24.80 25.71 -3.80
C ASN A 146 -25.14 25.36 -2.33
N THR A 147 -26.39 25.58 -1.92
CA THR A 147 -26.89 25.21 -0.58
C THR A 147 -27.03 23.70 -0.38
N VAL A 148 -27.22 22.94 -1.47
CA VAL A 148 -27.16 21.48 -1.50
C VAL A 148 -26.27 21.03 -2.67
N SER A 149 -25.24 20.24 -2.37
CA SER A 149 -24.41 19.56 -3.37
C SER A 149 -24.83 18.09 -3.45
N VAL A 150 -25.14 17.63 -4.65
CA VAL A 150 -25.56 16.25 -4.94
C VAL A 150 -24.46 15.56 -5.75
N SER A 151 -24.08 14.36 -5.34
CA SER A 151 -23.26 13.45 -6.15
C SER A 151 -23.96 12.10 -6.25
N THR A 152 -24.12 11.59 -7.46
CA THR A 152 -24.71 10.28 -7.73
C THR A 152 -23.64 9.33 -8.25
N LYS A 153 -23.70 8.07 -7.83
CA LYS A 153 -22.83 6.99 -8.29
C LYS A 153 -23.69 5.78 -8.62
N ASP A 154 -23.64 5.35 -9.87
CA ASP A 154 -24.30 4.14 -10.33
C ASP A 154 -23.27 3.04 -10.62
N THR A 155 -23.42 1.90 -9.95
CA THR A 155 -22.53 0.74 -10.10
C THR A 155 -23.18 -0.41 -10.89
N GLY A 156 -24.37 -0.22 -11.44
CA GLY A 156 -25.19 -1.25 -12.10
C GLY A 156 -25.83 -2.25 -11.13
N LYS A 157 -25.26 -2.45 -9.93
CA LYS A 157 -25.84 -3.25 -8.84
C LYS A 157 -26.48 -2.41 -7.74
N ALA A 158 -26.03 -1.16 -7.60
CA ALA A 158 -26.51 -0.22 -6.62
C ALA A 158 -26.37 1.21 -7.14
N PHE A 159 -27.42 2.01 -6.90
CA PHE A 159 -27.41 3.46 -7.12
C PHE A 159 -27.25 4.16 -5.77
N THR A 160 -26.26 5.04 -5.64
CA THR A 160 -26.00 5.82 -4.43
C THR A 160 -26.10 7.30 -4.73
N MET A 161 -26.91 8.02 -3.96
CA MET A 161 -26.98 9.47 -3.99
C MET A 161 -26.44 10.02 -2.66
N ALA A 162 -25.45 10.89 -2.72
CA ALA A 162 -24.90 11.58 -1.55
C ALA A 162 -25.21 13.07 -1.61
N LEU A 163 -25.74 13.59 -0.51
CA LEU A 163 -26.06 15.00 -0.31
C LEU A 163 -25.04 15.61 0.65
N LYS A 164 -24.52 16.78 0.33
CA LYS A 164 -23.55 17.55 1.13
C LYS A 164 -23.98 19.02 1.15
N SER A 165 -23.33 19.81 2.02
CA SER A 165 -23.63 21.22 2.31
C SER A 165 -24.70 21.42 3.39
N LYS A 166 -25.03 22.69 3.68
CA LYS A 166 -25.74 23.15 4.88
C LYS A 166 -27.12 22.51 5.05
N ASP A 167 -27.86 22.33 3.96
CA ASP A 167 -29.25 21.85 4.00
C ASP A 167 -29.37 20.35 3.64
N ALA A 168 -28.25 19.64 3.54
CA ALA A 168 -28.23 18.23 3.11
C ALA A 168 -29.03 17.29 4.02
N SER A 169 -29.04 17.55 5.33
CA SER A 169 -29.73 16.70 6.30
C SER A 169 -31.25 16.85 6.20
N SER A 170 -31.76 18.08 6.26
CA SER A 170 -33.19 18.38 6.17
C SER A 170 -33.77 17.97 4.81
N PHE A 171 -33.06 18.28 3.72
CA PHE A 171 -33.46 17.87 2.39
C PHE A 171 -33.37 16.35 2.20
N GLY A 172 -32.33 15.71 2.75
CA GLY A 172 -32.18 14.25 2.69
C GLY A 172 -33.32 13.50 3.38
N THR A 173 -33.78 13.99 4.53
CA THR A 173 -34.96 13.45 5.23
C THR A 173 -36.21 13.58 4.36
N TYR A 174 -36.47 14.79 3.83
CA TYR A 174 -37.62 15.01 2.96
C TYR A 174 -37.61 14.09 1.73
N VAL A 175 -36.47 13.98 1.03
CA VAL A 175 -36.34 13.09 -0.14
C VAL A 175 -36.62 11.65 0.26
N SER A 176 -36.08 11.18 1.39
CA SER A 176 -36.28 9.82 1.88
C SER A 176 -37.75 9.50 2.15
N GLU A 177 -38.49 10.45 2.74
CA GLU A 177 -39.93 10.33 2.99
C GLU A 177 -40.77 10.31 1.71
N GLN A 178 -40.29 10.95 0.63
CA GLN A 178 -40.98 10.98 -0.66
C GLN A 178 -40.63 9.80 -1.58
N LEU A 179 -39.63 8.95 -1.26
CA LEU A 179 -39.15 7.91 -2.17
C LEU A 179 -40.24 6.92 -2.62
N GLU A 180 -41.14 6.51 -1.72
CA GLU A 180 -42.25 5.60 -2.03
C GLU A 180 -43.19 6.22 -3.08
N ARG A 181 -43.50 7.51 -2.93
CA ARG A 181 -44.34 8.24 -3.88
C ARG A 181 -43.63 8.40 -5.23
N LEU A 182 -42.36 8.83 -5.22
CA LEU A 182 -41.56 8.99 -6.43
C LEU A 182 -41.40 7.68 -7.20
N TYR A 183 -41.24 6.56 -6.49
CA TYR A 183 -41.17 5.24 -7.11
C TYR A 183 -42.48 4.84 -7.79
N ARG A 184 -43.63 5.15 -7.17
CA ARG A 184 -44.95 4.90 -7.77
C ARG A 184 -45.17 5.74 -9.04
N GLU A 185 -44.84 7.02 -8.99
CA GLU A 185 -44.92 7.92 -10.16
C GLU A 185 -44.01 7.41 -11.29
N PHE A 186 -42.78 7.00 -10.99
CA PHE A 186 -41.85 6.41 -11.96
C PHE A 186 -42.43 5.15 -12.64
N ARG A 187 -43.01 4.23 -11.85
CA ARG A 187 -43.61 3.00 -12.38
C ARG A 187 -44.83 3.26 -13.28
N GLN A 188 -45.57 4.33 -13.03
CA GLN A 188 -46.66 4.75 -13.91
C GLN A 188 -46.14 5.28 -15.24
N THR A 189 -45.07 6.09 -15.22
CA THR A 189 -44.45 6.59 -16.45
C THR A 189 -43.81 5.50 -17.33
N GLU A 190 -43.31 4.41 -16.74
CA GLU A 190 -42.81 3.25 -17.52
C GLU A 190 -43.96 2.48 -18.21
N ASN A 191 -45.10 2.34 -17.51
CA ASN A 191 -46.27 1.64 -18.06
C ASN A 191 -46.93 2.43 -19.19
N ASP A 192 -46.99 3.76 -19.11
CA ASP A 192 -47.55 4.61 -20.15
C ASP A 192 -46.67 4.67 -21.41
N GLN A 193 -45.36 4.41 -21.30
CA GLN A 193 -44.43 4.37 -22.46
C GLN A 193 -44.39 3.02 -23.19
N THR A 194 -44.93 1.95 -22.61
CA THR A 194 -44.93 0.61 -23.23
C THR A 194 -46.27 0.27 -23.92
N GLY A 195 -47.19 1.24 -23.97
CA GLY A 195 -48.55 1.08 -24.47
C GLY A 195 -48.87 1.80 -25.79
N ASP A 196 -47.85 2.20 -26.56
CA ASP A 196 -47.98 2.72 -27.95
C ASP A 196 -47.21 1.81 -28.94
#